data_AF-A0A8D8VCH6-F1
#
_entry.id   AF-A0A8D8VCH6-F1
#
_cell.length_a   1.000
_cell.length_b   1.000
_cell.length_c   1.000
_cell.angle_alpha   90.00
_cell.angle_beta   90.00
_cell.angle_gamma   90.00
#
_symmetry.space_group_name_H-M   'P 1'
#
loop_
_entity.id
_entity.type
_entity.pdbx_description
1 polymer ?
#
loop_
_entity_poly.entity_id
_entity_poly.type
_entity_poly.pdbx_seq_one_letter_code
_entity_poly.pdbx_strand_id
1 'polypeptide(L)'
;MSLMDSGLNFNEGSISTSGMTTNNNKDLEDFLMLEREKAKMTAQMFEFTDICWDKCMTDKPSTRLESKTETCIVNCVDRFIDISMFIANRLTQKSQGLSGLDGLD
;
A
#
# COMPACT_ATOMS: atom_id res chain seq x y z
N MET A 1 1.33 6.51 21.71
CA MET A 1 0.81 7.28 20.57
C MET A 1 1.96 7.90 19.75
N SER A 2 3.01 7.14 19.45
CA SER A 2 3.96 7.48 18.39
C SER A 2 4.60 6.18 17.91
N LEU A 3 4.03 5.63 16.84
CA LEU A 3 4.67 4.62 15.98
C LEU A 3 4.82 5.16 14.55
N MET A 4 4.73 6.49 14.37
CA MET A 4 4.72 7.15 13.07
C MET A 4 5.93 8.07 12.84
N ASP A 5 6.91 8.13 13.76
CA ASP A 5 8.12 8.94 13.54
C ASP A 5 9.27 8.18 12.85
N SER A 6 9.02 6.96 12.37
CA SER A 6 9.91 6.35 11.39
C SER A 6 9.58 6.97 10.04
N GLY A 7 10.10 8.18 9.81
CA GLY A 7 10.19 8.85 8.52
C GLY A 7 11.05 8.05 7.53
N LEU A 8 10.62 6.82 7.23
CA LEU A 8 11.18 5.98 6.20
C LEU A 8 10.62 6.49 4.88
N ASN A 9 11.35 7.42 4.30
CA ASN A 9 11.18 7.81 2.91
C ASN A 9 11.69 6.63 2.06
N PHE A 10 10.81 5.68 1.76
CA PHE A 10 11.08 4.53 0.90
C PHE A 10 11.18 5.00 -0.55
N ASN A 11 12.26 5.70 -0.88
CA ASN A 11 12.70 5.80 -2.25
C ASN A 11 13.54 4.56 -2.58
N GLU A 12 13.15 3.90 -3.65
CA GLU A 12 13.67 2.68 -4.22
C GLU A 12 15.14 2.87 -4.67
N GLY A 13 16.07 2.69 -3.74
CA GLY A 13 17.50 2.76 -4.02
C GLY A 13 18.26 1.87 -3.05
N SER A 14 18.71 0.72 -3.55
CA SER A 14 19.61 -0.25 -2.93
C SER A 14 20.22 0.15 -1.58
N ILE A 15 19.82 -0.52 -0.50
CA ILE A 15 20.60 -0.55 0.74
C ILE A 15 21.94 -1.22 0.39
N SER A 16 23.01 -0.42 0.29
CA SER A 16 24.37 -0.93 0.12
C SER A 16 24.83 -1.54 1.45
N THR A 17 24.69 -2.85 1.58
CA THR A 17 25.36 -3.68 2.60
C THR A 17 26.85 -3.84 2.26
N SER A 18 27.58 -2.73 2.17
CA SER A 18 29.04 -2.74 2.07
C SER A 18 29.65 -3.07 3.43
N GLY A 19 29.53 -4.34 3.88
CA GLY A 19 30.20 -4.80 5.10
C GLY A 19 29.61 -5.99 5.86
N MET A 20 28.68 -6.78 5.31
CA MET A 20 28.11 -7.94 6.04
C MET A 20 28.42 -9.27 5.31
N THR A 21 28.94 -10.24 6.07
CA THR A 21 29.45 -11.53 5.60
C THR A 21 28.40 -12.37 4.87
N THR A 22 28.81 -12.98 3.76
CA THR A 22 27.99 -13.54 2.67
C THR A 22 27.03 -14.67 3.01
N ASN A 23 27.05 -15.23 4.23
CA ASN A 23 26.16 -16.33 4.64
C ASN A 23 24.95 -15.88 5.46
N ASN A 24 25.01 -14.72 6.11
CA ASN A 24 23.89 -14.17 6.89
C ASN A 24 22.97 -13.27 6.04
N ASN A 25 23.31 -13.06 4.76
CA ASN A 25 22.65 -12.08 3.91
C ASN A 25 21.31 -12.58 3.36
N LYS A 26 21.15 -13.89 3.13
CA LYS A 26 19.91 -14.42 2.52
C LYS A 26 18.74 -14.45 3.50
N ASP A 27 18.94 -14.94 4.72
CA ASP A 27 17.88 -14.92 5.74
C ASP A 27 17.48 -13.50 6.14
N LEU A 28 18.46 -12.58 6.15
CA LEU A 28 18.21 -11.16 6.39
C LEU A 28 17.45 -10.51 5.23
N GLU A 29 17.80 -10.83 3.98
CA GLU A 29 17.10 -10.34 2.79
C GLU A 29 15.63 -10.83 2.78
N ASP A 30 15.41 -12.11 3.07
CA ASP A 30 14.07 -12.71 3.16
C ASP A 30 13.25 -12.04 4.29
N PHE A 31 13.87 -11.79 5.46
CA PHE A 31 13.23 -11.06 6.56
C PHE A 31 12.89 -9.61 6.19
N LEU A 32 13.80 -8.91 5.53
CA LEU A 32 13.60 -7.52 5.09
C LEU A 32 12.49 -7.42 4.04
N MET A 33 12.38 -8.39 3.15
CA MET A 33 11.30 -8.44 2.16
C MET A 33 9.93 -8.56 2.84
N LEU A 34 9.81 -9.46 3.84
CA LEU A 34 8.58 -9.67 4.60
C LEU A 34 8.18 -8.41 5.40
N GLU A 35 9.12 -7.81 6.14
CA GLU A 35 8.84 -6.60 6.91
C GLU A 35 8.48 -5.41 6.02
N ARG A 36 9.06 -5.33 4.81
CA ARG A 36 8.67 -4.31 3.81
C ARG A 36 7.23 -4.50 3.36
N GLU A 37 6.82 -5.72 3.03
CA GLU A 37 5.45 -6.01 2.59
C GLU A 37 4.44 -5.65 3.67
N LYS A 38 4.74 -6.03 4.92
CA LYS A 38 3.92 -5.68 6.09
C LYS A 38 3.83 -4.18 6.34
N ALA A 39 4.93 -3.45 6.21
CA ALA A 39 4.95 -2.00 6.35
C ALA A 39 4.10 -1.32 5.27
N LYS A 40 4.22 -1.78 4.01
CA LYS A 40 3.39 -1.31 2.90
C LYS A 40 1.90 -1.57 3.14
N MET A 41 1.55 -2.79 3.58
CA MET A 41 0.16 -3.15 3.89
C MET A 41 -0.40 -2.26 5.01
N THR A 42 0.40 -2.01 6.05
CA THR A 42 0.03 -1.15 7.17
C THR A 42 -0.18 0.30 6.72
N ALA A 43 0.69 0.83 5.86
CA ALA A 43 0.53 2.16 5.28
C ALA A 43 -0.77 2.26 4.45
N GLN A 44 -1.09 1.22 3.66
CA GLN A 44 -2.34 1.17 2.91
C GLN A 44 -3.57 1.11 3.84
N MET A 45 -3.50 0.40 4.98
CA MET A 45 -4.59 0.40 5.96
C MET A 45 -4.85 1.81 6.51
N PHE A 46 -3.80 2.58 6.82
CA PHE A 46 -3.95 3.95 7.29
C PHE A 46 -4.51 4.86 6.21
N GLU A 47 -4.04 4.74 4.96
CA GLU A 47 -4.60 5.48 3.82
C GLU A 47 -6.10 5.20 3.63
N PHE A 48 -6.52 3.93 3.67
CA PHE A 48 -7.95 3.59 3.57
C PHE A 48 -8.74 4.09 4.78
N THR A 49 -8.13 4.09 5.97
CA THR A 49 -8.75 4.64 7.17
C THR A 49 -9.03 6.12 6.98
N ASP A 50 -8.06 6.91 6.51
CA ASP A 50 -8.22 8.36 6.32
C ASP A 50 -9.27 8.67 5.24
N ILE A 51 -9.20 8.00 4.08
CA ILE A 51 -10.16 8.19 2.98
C ILE A 51 -11.58 7.83 3.44
N CYS A 52 -11.75 6.64 4.02
CA CYS A 52 -13.08 6.16 4.38
C CYS A 52 -13.62 6.86 5.63
N TRP A 53 -12.76 7.40 6.49
CA TRP A 53 -13.15 8.29 7.57
C TRP A 53 -13.89 9.51 7.01
N ASP A 54 -13.26 10.25 6.09
CA ASP A 54 -13.86 11.45 5.50
C ASP A 54 -15.16 11.19 4.71
N LYS A 55 -15.34 9.96 4.19
CA LYS A 55 -16.54 9.58 3.43
C LYS A 55 -17.68 9.07 4.30
N CYS A 56 -17.38 8.30 5.34
CA CYS A 56 -18.37 7.54 6.08
C CYS A 56 -18.67 8.10 7.48
N MET A 57 -17.76 8.88 8.06
CA MET A 57 -17.97 9.53 9.35
C MET A 57 -18.55 10.92 9.17
N THR A 58 -19.89 11.01 9.18
CA THR A 58 -20.60 12.30 9.17
C THR A 58 -20.78 12.87 10.57
N ASP A 59 -20.96 12.00 11.56
CA ASP A 59 -21.22 12.35 12.95
C ASP A 59 -20.06 11.92 13.85
N LYS A 60 -19.94 12.54 15.03
CA LYS A 60 -18.96 12.12 16.03
C LYS A 60 -19.24 10.67 16.44
N PRO A 61 -18.25 9.77 16.44
CA PRO A 61 -18.45 8.40 16.86
C PRO A 61 -18.91 8.33 18.33
N SER A 62 -19.88 7.46 18.59
CA SER A 62 -20.25 7.03 19.93
C SER A 62 -19.26 5.97 20.44
N THR A 63 -19.57 5.29 21.54
CA THR A 63 -18.79 4.16 22.06
C THR A 63 -18.68 2.98 21.08
N ARG A 64 -19.53 2.96 20.04
CA ARG A 64 -19.55 1.97 18.97
C ARG A 64 -19.89 2.65 17.65
N LEU A 65 -19.44 2.06 16.56
CA LEU A 65 -19.88 2.43 15.22
C LEU A 65 -21.35 2.04 15.06
N GLU A 66 -22.13 2.94 14.47
CA GLU A 66 -23.51 2.64 14.09
C GLU A 66 -23.51 1.73 12.85
N SER A 67 -24.50 0.85 12.72
CA SER A 67 -24.56 -0.14 11.63
C SER A 67 -24.46 0.49 10.23
N LYS A 68 -25.01 1.69 10.06
CA LYS A 68 -24.90 2.47 8.80
C LYS A 68 -23.45 2.82 8.46
N THR A 69 -22.68 3.24 9.47
CA THR A 69 -21.29 3.66 9.33
C THR A 69 -20.38 2.47 9.10
N GLU A 70 -20.60 1.37 9.82
CA GLU A 70 -19.90 0.11 9.60
C GLU A 70 -20.10 -0.38 8.15
N THR A 71 -21.35 -0.42 7.69
CA THR A 71 -21.68 -0.80 6.32
C THR A 71 -21.04 0.15 5.30
N CYS A 72 -21.02 1.46 5.57
CA CYS A 72 -20.35 2.43 4.70
C CYS A 72 -18.85 2.17 4.60
N ILE A 73 -18.15 1.96 5.73
CA ILE A 73 -16.70 1.75 5.75
C ILE A 73 -16.32 0.48 4.98
N VAL A 74 -17.04 -0.63 5.19
CA VAL A 74 -16.82 -1.88 4.43
C VAL A 74 -16.94 -1.63 2.93
N ASN A 75 -18.04 -1.01 2.51
CA ASN A 75 -18.25 -0.69 1.09
C ASN A 75 -17.20 0.30 0.56
N CYS A 76 -16.78 1.28 1.35
CA CYS A 76 -15.79 2.27 0.94
C CYS A 76 -14.45 1.60 0.59
N VAL A 77 -13.97 0.72 1.47
CA VAL A 77 -12.71 -0.01 1.24
C VAL A 77 -12.81 -0.93 0.03
N ASP A 78 -13.86 -1.74 -0.06
CA ASP A 78 -14.06 -2.66 -1.19
C ASP A 78 -14.10 -1.93 -2.53
N ARG A 79 -14.86 -0.84 -2.60
CA ARG A 79 -14.98 -0.03 -3.83
C ARG A 79 -13.68 0.68 -4.19
N PHE A 80 -12.92 1.14 -3.20
CA PHE A 80 -11.62 1.75 -3.46
C PHE A 80 -10.64 0.75 -4.07
N ILE A 81 -10.58 -0.47 -3.53
CA ILE A 81 -9.73 -1.54 -4.04
C ILE A 81 -10.17 -1.95 -5.45
N ASP A 82 -11.47 -2.20 -5.66
CA ASP A 82 -12.04 -2.58 -6.96
C ASP A 82 -11.65 -1.58 -8.06
N ILE A 83 -11.87 -0.29 -7.80
CA ILE A 83 -11.61 0.77 -8.77
C ILE A 83 -10.10 0.98 -8.98
N SER A 84 -9.30 0.91 -7.91
CA SER A 84 -7.84 1.02 -8.01
C SER A 84 -7.26 -0.08 -8.90
N MET A 85 -7.70 -1.33 -8.70
CA MET A 85 -7.29 -2.46 -9.53
C MET A 85 -7.81 -2.32 -10.96
N PHE A 86 -9.06 -1.89 -11.16
CA PHE A 86 -9.61 -1.65 -12.49
C PHE A 86 -8.80 -0.61 -13.27
N ILE A 87 -8.46 0.52 -12.63
CA ILE A 87 -7.63 1.57 -13.23
C ILE A 87 -6.24 1.04 -13.55
N ALA A 88 -5.57 0.38 -12.59
CA ALA A 88 -4.23 -0.18 -12.78
C ALA A 88 -4.21 -1.17 -13.95
N ASN A 89 -5.16 -2.10 -14.01
CA ASN A 89 -5.29 -3.07 -15.09
C ASN A 89 -5.52 -2.40 -16.45
N ARG A 90 -6.30 -1.32 -16.49
CA ARG A 90 -6.53 -0.57 -17.73
C ARG A 90 -5.28 0.16 -18.20
N LEU A 91 -4.51 0.72 -17.28
CA LEU A 91 -3.24 1.39 -17.58
C LEU A 91 -2.20 0.39 -18.09
N THR A 92 -2.06 -0.77 -17.45
CA THR A 92 -1.15 -1.85 -17.91
C THR A 92 -1.52 -2.36 -19.30
N GLN A 93 -2.81 -2.55 -19.60
CA GLN A 93 -3.25 -2.93 -20.95
C GLN A 93 -2.90 -1.85 -21.99
N LYS A 94 -3.03 -0.57 -21.62
CA LYS A 94 -2.73 0.54 -22.53
C LYS A 94 -1.22 0.76 -22.70
N SER A 95 -0.40 0.49 -21.69
CA SER A 95 1.07 0.56 -21.80
C SER A 95 1.64 -0.58 -22.64
N GLN A 96 1.12 -1.80 -22.50
CA GLN A 96 1.52 -2.94 -23.34
C GLN A 96 1.15 -2.74 -24.82
N GLY A 97 0.07 -2.01 -25.12
CA GLY A 97 -0.25 -1.59 -26.48
C GLY A 97 0.73 -0.55 -27.06
N LEU A 98 1.49 0.15 -26.22
CA LEU A 98 2.53 1.11 -26.61
C LEU A 98 3.92 0.45 -26.71
N SER A 99 4.17 -0.63 -25.97
CA SER A 99 5.41 -1.43 -26.03
C SER A 99 5.60 -2.23 -27.33
N GLY A 100 4.62 -2.20 -28.24
CA GLY A 100 4.73 -2.79 -29.59
C GLY A 100 5.55 -1.97 -30.59
N LEU A 101 6.13 -0.82 -30.18
CA LEU A 101 6.93 0.05 -31.04
C LEU A 101 8.41 0.22 -30.61
N ASP A 102 8.84 -0.33 -29.47
CA ASP A 102 10.25 -0.26 -29.02
C ASP A 102 11.09 -1.48 -29.46
N GLY A 103 10.71 -2.11 -30.58
CA GLY A 103 11.40 -3.25 -31.18
C GLY A 103 12.17 -2.92 -32.48
N LEU A 104 12.46 -1.64 -32.74
CA LEU A 104 13.27 -1.18 -33.88
C LEU A 104 14.24 -0.08 -33.42
N ASP A 105 15.27 -0.47 -32.66
CA ASP A 105 16.68 -0.11 -32.84
C ASP A 105 17.55 -0.85 -31.80
#